data_AF-J3ELB6-F1
#
_entry.id   AF-J3ELB6-F1
#
_cell.length_a   1.000
_cell.length_b   1.000
_cell.length_c   1.000
_cell.angle_alpha   90.00
_cell.angle_beta   90.00
_cell.angle_gamma   90.00
#
_symmetry.space_group_name_H-M   'P 1'
#
loop_
_entity.id
_entity.type
_entity.pdbx_description
1 polymer ?
#
loop_
_entity_poly.entity_id
_entity_poly.type
_entity_poly.pdbx_seq_one_letter_code
_entity_poly.pdbx_strand_id
1 'polypeptide(L)'
;MDVFLAYARTHSGGDVQGLAFATNGTWTVLGFDKGSSAEKPKLSVTPIDGREFDPTNVFELRLWVPVKLPDEPAGGAVLAHEYRWVNGVGAVELTLTAARPEAPSKDTEPASVSGWFHKVSYLQHKSAASSDRDSTSEPTSGQTEQDEQHADAKPMTAVEFIQEEKYGNTVVVEQLFTGKWS
;
A
#
# COMPACT_ATOMS: atom_id res chain seq x y z
N MET A 1 18.12 2.74 -3.68
CA MET A 1 16.76 3.17 -4.07
C MET A 1 16.61 3.37 -5.58
N ASP A 2 17.48 4.12 -6.27
CA ASP A 2 17.35 4.39 -7.71
C ASP A 2 17.12 3.15 -8.60
N VAL A 3 17.90 2.08 -8.40
CA VAL A 3 17.75 0.81 -9.15
C VAL A 3 16.37 0.20 -8.92
N PHE A 4 15.88 0.24 -7.69
CA PHE A 4 14.55 -0.23 -7.34
C PHE A 4 13.45 0.61 -8.02
N LEU A 5 13.58 1.93 -8.04
CA LEU A 5 12.61 2.81 -8.69
C LEU A 5 12.56 2.59 -10.21
N ALA A 6 13.73 2.36 -10.84
CA ALA A 6 13.81 1.98 -12.25
C ALA A 6 13.09 0.66 -12.51
N TYR A 7 13.39 -0.37 -11.70
CA TYR A 7 12.74 -1.68 -11.82
C TYR A 7 11.22 -1.57 -11.65
N ALA A 8 10.75 -0.97 -10.55
CA ALA A 8 9.33 -0.84 -10.23
C ALA A 8 8.58 -0.08 -11.33
N ARG A 9 9.15 1.01 -11.88
CA ARG A 9 8.52 1.76 -12.98
C ARG A 9 8.37 0.94 -14.26
N THR A 10 9.39 0.16 -14.60
CA THR A 10 9.36 -0.68 -15.81
C THR A 10 8.36 -1.82 -15.69
N HIS A 11 8.23 -2.44 -14.51
CA HIS A 11 7.44 -3.65 -14.32
C HIS A 11 6.01 -3.38 -13.82
N SER A 12 5.72 -2.19 -13.26
CA SER A 12 4.36 -1.81 -12.85
C SER A 12 3.48 -1.31 -13.99
N GLY A 13 4.06 -1.01 -15.16
CA GLY A 13 3.34 -0.29 -16.22
C GLY A 13 3.23 1.23 -15.96
N GLY A 14 3.90 1.75 -14.93
CA GLY A 14 4.04 3.18 -14.65
C GLY A 14 3.05 3.76 -13.64
N ASP A 15 1.92 3.09 -13.40
CA ASP A 15 0.92 3.52 -12.43
C ASP A 15 1.11 2.79 -11.10
N VAL A 16 1.58 3.52 -10.10
CA VAL A 16 1.73 3.02 -8.72
C VAL A 16 1.24 4.06 -7.72
N GLN A 17 0.78 3.60 -6.56
CA GLN A 17 0.55 4.43 -5.39
C GLN A 17 1.27 3.80 -4.21
N GLY A 18 1.61 4.57 -3.19
CA GLY A 18 2.55 4.06 -2.20
C GLY A 18 2.67 4.85 -0.92
N LEU A 19 3.54 4.35 -0.06
CA LEU A 19 4.02 5.03 1.13
C LEU A 19 5.55 4.98 1.14
N ALA A 20 6.17 6.13 1.38
CA ALA A 20 7.59 6.24 1.68
C ALA A 20 7.74 6.57 3.17
N PHE A 21 8.34 5.66 3.93
CA PHE A 21 8.65 5.86 5.34
C PHE A 21 10.04 6.47 5.44
N ALA A 22 10.08 7.70 5.94
CA ALA A 22 11.31 8.46 6.10
C ALA A 22 11.50 8.89 7.56
N THR A 23 12.74 9.22 7.91
CA THR A 23 13.10 9.72 9.26
C THR A 23 12.36 11.00 9.64
N ASN A 24 11.86 11.76 8.66
CA ASN A 24 11.09 12.99 8.84
C ASN A 24 9.57 12.81 8.62
N GLY A 25 9.08 11.56 8.60
CA GLY A 25 7.66 11.23 8.52
C GLY A 25 7.32 10.25 7.39
N THR A 26 6.05 9.86 7.34
CA THR A 26 5.52 9.02 6.26
C THR A 26 4.93 9.90 5.17
N TRP A 27 5.35 9.66 3.93
CA TRP A 27 4.96 10.41 2.75
C TRP A 27 4.06 9.56 1.85
N THR A 28 2.90 10.10 1.48
CA THR A 28 2.03 9.48 0.47
C THR A 28 2.68 9.59 -0.89
N VAL A 29 2.88 8.46 -1.58
CA VAL A 29 3.41 8.39 -2.95
C VAL A 29 2.24 8.33 -3.91
N LEU A 30 2.18 9.30 -4.83
CA LEU A 30 1.16 9.42 -5.86
C LEU A 30 1.53 8.71 -7.17
N GLY A 31 2.80 8.30 -7.30
CA GLY A 31 3.35 7.61 -8.46
C GLY A 31 4.76 8.07 -8.79
N PHE A 32 5.16 7.90 -10.04
CA PHE A 32 6.41 8.46 -10.55
C PHE A 32 6.18 9.87 -11.12
N ASP A 33 7.17 10.74 -10.98
CA ASP A 33 7.14 12.08 -11.55
C ASP A 33 7.04 12.04 -13.09
N LYS A 34 6.10 12.82 -13.63
CA LYS A 34 5.74 12.86 -15.06
C LYS A 34 6.87 13.41 -15.95
N GLY A 35 7.79 14.19 -15.38
CA GLY A 35 8.91 14.79 -16.12
C GLY A 35 10.08 13.84 -16.42
N SER A 36 10.12 12.65 -15.81
CA SER A 36 11.35 11.87 -15.67
C SER A 36 11.54 10.76 -16.73
N SER A 37 11.26 11.01 -18.01
CA SER A 37 11.38 9.94 -19.04
C SER A 37 12.82 9.64 -19.49
N ALA A 38 13.80 10.46 -19.12
CA ALA A 38 15.23 10.27 -19.45
C ALA A 38 16.18 10.27 -18.23
N GLU A 39 15.71 10.69 -17.05
CA GLU A 39 16.49 10.66 -15.80
C GLU A 39 16.03 9.51 -14.89
N LYS A 40 16.87 9.18 -13.89
CA LYS A 40 16.52 8.27 -12.79
C LYS A 40 15.11 8.58 -12.27
N PRO A 41 14.19 7.60 -12.22
CA PRO A 41 12.81 7.87 -11.84
C PRO A 41 12.73 8.50 -10.45
N LYS A 42 11.95 9.58 -10.34
CA LYS A 42 11.66 10.26 -9.07
C LYS A 42 10.24 9.94 -8.64
N LEU A 43 10.02 9.92 -7.33
CA LEU A 43 8.69 9.75 -6.75
C LEU A 43 7.95 11.09 -6.80
N SER A 44 6.67 11.05 -7.16
CA SER A 44 5.72 12.12 -6.87
C SER A 44 5.09 11.82 -5.51
N VAL A 45 5.24 12.74 -4.56
CA VAL A 45 4.70 12.60 -3.20
C VAL A 45 3.78 13.77 -2.85
N THR A 46 2.83 13.53 -1.95
CA THR A 46 2.01 14.60 -1.37
C THR A 46 2.91 15.46 -0.47
N PRO A 47 3.02 16.78 -0.71
CA PRO A 47 3.77 17.68 0.16
C PRO A 47 3.18 17.70 1.58
N ILE A 48 4.03 17.98 2.56
CA ILE A 48 3.58 18.21 3.92
C ILE A 48 4.14 19.55 4.40
N ASP A 49 3.25 20.40 4.95
CA ASP A 49 3.62 21.75 5.36
C ASP A 49 4.81 21.77 6.33
N GLY A 50 5.77 22.64 6.01
CA GLY A 50 7.00 22.78 6.79
C GLY A 50 7.98 21.62 6.67
N ARG A 51 7.78 20.66 5.75
CA ARG A 51 8.68 19.54 5.50
C ARG A 51 9.04 19.43 4.03
N GLU A 52 10.29 19.06 3.78
CA GLU A 52 10.78 18.73 2.45
C GLU A 52 10.94 17.22 2.31
N PHE A 53 10.49 16.69 1.18
CA PHE A 53 10.72 15.30 0.86
C PHE A 53 12.15 15.12 0.36
N ASP A 54 12.97 14.42 1.17
CA ASP A 54 14.32 14.02 0.80
C ASP A 54 14.36 12.49 0.64
N PRO A 55 14.61 11.97 -0.57
CA PRO A 55 14.69 10.53 -0.80
C PRO A 55 15.80 9.82 -0.01
N THR A 56 16.81 10.53 0.48
CA THR A 56 17.88 9.96 1.31
C THR A 56 17.43 9.64 2.73
N ASN A 57 16.34 10.26 3.20
CA ASN A 57 15.73 10.00 4.49
C ASN A 57 14.82 8.76 4.49
N VAL A 58 14.51 8.20 3.32
CA VAL A 58 13.62 7.04 3.17
C VAL A 58 14.35 5.76 3.61
N PHE A 59 13.79 5.07 4.60
CA PHE A 59 14.30 3.77 5.05
C PHE A 59 13.44 2.60 4.56
N GLU A 60 12.17 2.85 4.21
CA GLU A 60 11.28 1.86 3.61
C GLU A 60 10.37 2.51 2.57
N LEU A 61 10.14 1.81 1.46
CA LEU A 61 9.27 2.23 0.38
C LEU A 61 8.36 1.07 -0.03
N ARG A 62 7.06 1.32 -0.06
CA ARG A 62 6.03 0.37 -0.48
C ARG A 62 5.24 0.98 -1.62
N LEU A 63 5.23 0.31 -2.77
CA LEU A 63 4.53 0.76 -3.98
C LEU A 63 3.54 -0.33 -4.40
N TRP A 64 2.25 -0.01 -4.42
CA TRP A 64 1.19 -0.88 -4.91
C TRP A 64 0.83 -0.52 -6.36
N VAL A 65 0.60 -1.54 -7.16
CA VAL A 65 0.01 -1.39 -8.49
C VAL A 65 -1.51 -1.42 -8.34
N PRO A 66 -2.24 -0.36 -8.75
CA PRO A 66 -3.70 -0.37 -8.71
C PRO A 66 -4.26 -1.45 -9.64
N VAL A 67 -4.86 -2.49 -9.07
CA VAL A 67 -5.53 -3.56 -9.84
C VAL A 67 -7.03 -3.34 -9.82
N LYS A 68 -7.64 -3.18 -11.00
CA LYS A 68 -9.11 -3.20 -11.13
C LYS A 68 -9.57 -4.65 -11.19
N LEU A 69 -10.11 -5.13 -10.07
CA LEU A 69 -10.68 -6.47 -10.00
C LEU A 69 -12.15 -6.49 -10.44
N PRO A 70 -12.59 -7.53 -11.16
CA PRO A 70 -14.01 -7.83 -11.32
C PRO A 70 -14.58 -8.36 -10.00
N ASP A 71 -15.92 -8.39 -9.88
CA ASP A 71 -16.61 -8.88 -8.68
C ASP A 71 -16.22 -10.31 -8.32
N GLU A 72 -16.04 -11.17 -9.34
CA GLU A 72 -15.50 -12.52 -9.20
C GLU A 72 -14.22 -12.68 -10.06
N PRO A 73 -13.03 -12.61 -9.45
CA PRO A 73 -11.77 -12.80 -10.16
C PRO A 73 -11.58 -14.27 -10.54
N ALA A 74 -11.19 -14.52 -11.80
CA ALA A 74 -10.85 -15.86 -12.27
C ALA A 74 -9.65 -16.43 -11.49
N GLY A 75 -9.60 -17.77 -11.33
CA GLY A 75 -8.47 -18.43 -10.68
C GLY A 75 -7.14 -18.10 -11.35
N GLY A 76 -6.14 -17.72 -10.56
CA GLY A 76 -4.85 -17.21 -11.02
C GLY A 76 -4.80 -15.72 -11.37
N ALA A 77 -5.92 -14.99 -11.31
CA ALA A 77 -5.92 -13.54 -11.53
C ALA A 77 -5.13 -12.83 -10.41
N VAL A 78 -4.30 -11.84 -10.78
CA VAL A 78 -3.59 -10.99 -9.81
C VAL A 78 -4.63 -10.17 -9.04
N LEU A 79 -4.64 -10.30 -7.72
CA LEU A 79 -5.51 -9.57 -6.80
C LEU A 79 -4.85 -8.31 -6.25
N ALA A 80 -3.54 -8.38 -6.00
CA ALA A 80 -2.75 -7.26 -5.56
C ALA A 80 -1.27 -7.49 -5.92
N HIS A 81 -0.57 -6.40 -6.16
CA HIS A 81 0.84 -6.40 -6.54
C HIS A 81 1.55 -5.26 -5.83
N GLU A 82 2.59 -5.58 -5.06
CA GLU A 82 3.41 -4.64 -4.31
C GLU A 82 4.90 -4.80 -4.65
N TYR A 83 5.58 -3.68 -4.81
CA TYR A 83 7.04 -3.59 -4.78
C TYR A 83 7.44 -2.98 -3.45
N ARG A 84 8.28 -3.69 -2.68
CA ARG A 84 8.82 -3.19 -1.41
C ARG A 84 10.33 -3.06 -1.49
N TRP A 85 10.84 -1.97 -0.94
CA TRP A 85 12.27 -1.73 -0.77
C TRP A 85 12.56 -1.28 0.66
N VAL A 86 13.61 -1.82 1.26
CA VAL A 86 14.09 -1.45 2.60
C VAL A 86 15.58 -1.13 2.52
N ASN A 87 15.97 0.01 3.07
CA ASN A 87 17.34 0.49 3.04
C ASN A 87 18.30 -0.50 3.73
N GLY A 88 19.36 -0.89 3.03
CA GLY A 88 20.33 -1.89 3.49
C GLY A 88 19.88 -3.36 3.40
N VAL A 89 18.60 -3.65 3.15
CA VAL A 89 18.07 -5.02 3.08
C VAL A 89 17.80 -5.45 1.63
N GLY A 90 17.36 -4.54 0.77
CA GLY A 90 17.10 -4.81 -0.64
C GLY A 90 15.64 -4.59 -1.04
N ALA A 91 15.20 -5.25 -2.11
CA ALA A 91 13.85 -5.14 -2.64
C ALA A 91 13.22 -6.51 -2.88
N VAL A 92 11.89 -6.56 -2.79
CA VAL A 92 11.07 -7.71 -3.13
C VAL A 92 9.85 -7.28 -3.92
N GLU A 93 9.40 -8.15 -4.82
CA GLU A 93 8.15 -8.04 -5.55
C GLU A 93 7.18 -9.08 -5.02
N LEU A 94 5.97 -8.67 -4.73
CA LEU A 94 4.96 -9.45 -4.04
C LEU A 94 3.70 -9.45 -4.87
N THR A 95 3.25 -10.63 -5.27
CA THR A 95 2.03 -10.81 -6.06
C THR A 95 1.10 -11.75 -5.33
N LEU A 96 -0.12 -11.28 -5.06
CA LEU A 96 -1.22 -12.11 -4.59
C LEU A 96 -2.09 -12.49 -5.77
N THR A 97 -2.35 -13.78 -5.96
CA THR A 97 -3.24 -14.30 -7.01
C THR A 97 -4.46 -15.00 -6.43
N ALA A 98 -5.58 -14.96 -7.15
CA ALA A 98 -6.76 -15.76 -6.85
C ALA A 98 -6.40 -17.25 -6.88
N ALA A 99 -6.95 -18.02 -5.94
CA ALA A 99 -6.74 -19.46 -5.89
C ALA A 99 -7.13 -20.12 -7.23
N ARG A 100 -6.23 -20.92 -7.79
CA ARG A 100 -6.55 -21.77 -8.93
C ARG A 100 -7.09 -23.10 -8.38
N PRO A 101 -8.21 -23.64 -8.89
CA PRO A 101 -8.59 -25.02 -8.60
C PRO A 101 -7.41 -25.92 -8.97
N GLU A 102 -6.93 -26.73 -8.02
CA GLU A 102 -5.75 -27.56 -8.26
C GLU A 102 -6.03 -28.55 -9.40
N ALA A 103 -5.27 -28.44 -10.47
CA ALA A 103 -5.06 -29.57 -11.37
C ALA A 103 -3.87 -30.37 -10.82
N PRO A 104 -3.92 -31.71 -10.81
CA PRO A 104 -2.80 -32.51 -10.32
C PRO A 104 -1.61 -32.33 -11.27
N SER A 105 -0.66 -31.46 -10.93
CA SER A 105 0.57 -31.27 -11.71
C SER A 105 1.71 -32.07 -11.10
N LYS A 106 2.24 -33.01 -11.88
CA LYS A 106 3.63 -33.46 -11.73
C LYS A 106 4.55 -32.33 -12.19
N ASP A 107 5.59 -32.10 -11.39
CA ASP A 107 6.85 -31.42 -11.72
C ASP A 107 6.89 -29.87 -11.70
N THR A 108 7.44 -29.38 -10.58
CA THR A 108 8.38 -28.26 -10.33
C THR A 108 8.20 -26.90 -11.02
N GLU A 109 7.65 -25.95 -10.26
CA GLU A 109 7.93 -24.49 -10.28
C GLU A 109 8.32 -24.11 -8.83
N PRO A 110 9.07 -23.01 -8.56
CA PRO A 110 9.61 -22.76 -7.23
C PRO A 110 8.46 -22.65 -6.22
N ALA A 111 8.63 -23.31 -5.08
CA ALA A 111 7.58 -23.49 -4.08
C ALA A 111 6.92 -22.14 -3.76
N SER A 112 5.67 -21.97 -4.19
CA SER A 112 4.81 -20.91 -3.70
C SER A 112 4.84 -21.01 -2.18
N VAL A 113 5.29 -19.95 -1.49
CA VAL A 113 5.33 -19.98 -0.03
C VAL A 113 3.88 -20.03 0.43
N SER A 114 3.41 -21.21 0.80
CA SER A 114 2.10 -21.42 1.41
C SER A 114 2.21 -20.99 2.87
N GLY A 115 1.59 -19.87 3.20
CA GLY A 115 1.39 -19.43 4.58
C GLY A 115 -0.09 -19.25 4.85
N TRP A 116 -0.42 -18.96 6.11
CA TRP A 116 -1.78 -18.59 6.48
C TRP A 116 -2.02 -17.17 6.03
N PHE A 117 -3.20 -16.88 5.51
CA PHE A 117 -3.59 -15.51 5.25
C PHE A 117 -4.86 -15.17 6.01
N HIS A 118 -4.91 -13.95 6.56
CA HIS A 118 -6.08 -13.42 7.22
C HIS A 118 -6.65 -12.28 6.39
N LYS A 119 -7.95 -12.34 6.07
CA LYS A 119 -8.65 -11.22 5.43
C LYS A 119 -9.00 -10.21 6.52
N VAL A 120 -8.48 -9.00 6.39
CA VAL A 120 -8.74 -7.88 7.29
C VAL A 120 -9.54 -6.82 6.55
N SER A 121 -10.45 -6.15 7.25
CA SER A 121 -11.19 -5.00 6.73
C SER A 121 -10.92 -3.80 7.63
N TYR A 122 -10.47 -2.70 7.03
CA TYR A 122 -10.26 -1.41 7.68
C TYR A 122 -11.38 -0.44 7.31
N LEU A 123 -11.75 0.45 8.23
CA LEU A 123 -12.62 1.57 7.92
C LEU A 123 -11.82 2.63 7.16
N GLN A 124 -12.28 3.01 5.96
CA GLN A 124 -11.66 4.11 5.23
C GLN A 124 -12.00 5.44 5.91
N HIS A 125 -11.00 6.15 6.42
CA HIS A 125 -11.18 7.51 6.90
C HIS A 125 -11.52 8.42 5.71
N LYS A 126 -12.72 9.01 5.70
CA LYS A 126 -13.02 10.13 4.81
C LYS A 126 -12.30 11.35 5.39
N SER A 127 -11.53 12.07 4.56
CA SER A 127 -10.98 13.37 4.96
C SER A 127 -12.13 14.25 5.42
N ALA A 128 -12.06 14.79 6.64
CA ALA A 128 -12.96 15.87 7.02
C ALA A 128 -12.67 17.03 6.06
N ALA A 129 -13.64 17.39 5.24
CA ALA A 129 -13.55 18.57 4.38
C ALA A 129 -12.98 19.71 5.23
N SER A 130 -11.93 20.38 4.73
CA SER A 130 -11.27 21.48 5.41
C SER A 130 -12.36 22.42 5.93
N SER A 131 -12.56 22.46 7.24
CA SER A 131 -13.33 23.53 7.83
C SER A 131 -12.51 24.78 7.54
N ASP A 132 -12.94 25.59 6.57
CA ASP A 132 -12.51 26.98 6.45
C ASP A 132 -12.83 27.63 7.80
N ARG A 133 -11.84 27.63 8.69
CA ARG A 133 -11.94 28.32 9.97
C ARG A 133 -11.58 29.76 9.70
N ASP A 134 -12.58 30.53 9.30
CA ASP A 134 -12.54 31.96 9.56
C ASP A 134 -12.39 32.13 11.08
N SER A 135 -11.29 32.75 11.45
CA SER A 135 -10.84 32.87 12.83
C SER A 135 -11.67 33.95 13.51
N THR A 136 -12.76 33.58 14.19
CA THR A 136 -13.33 34.34 15.31
C THR A 136 -14.54 33.59 15.87
N SER A 137 -14.37 32.87 16.99
CA SER A 137 -15.33 32.74 18.10
C SER A 137 -14.83 31.73 19.14
N GLU A 138 -14.95 32.10 20.41
CA GLU A 138 -14.50 31.38 21.62
C GLU A 138 -15.15 30.00 21.84
N PRO A 139 -14.55 29.11 22.65
CA PRO A 139 -14.98 27.72 22.75
C PRO A 139 -16.17 27.58 23.70
N THR A 140 -17.35 27.25 23.17
CA THR A 140 -18.45 26.73 24.00
C THR A 140 -18.45 25.21 23.93
N SER A 141 -18.24 24.61 25.09
CA SER A 141 -18.39 23.19 25.41
C SER A 141 -19.71 22.63 24.89
N GLY A 142 -19.64 21.56 24.11
CA GLY A 142 -20.79 20.82 23.60
C GLY A 142 -20.36 19.53 22.89
N GLN A 143 -19.83 18.57 23.64
CA GLN A 143 -19.68 17.18 23.20
C GLN A 143 -21.08 16.57 23.03
N THR A 144 -21.69 16.70 21.86
CA THR A 144 -22.74 15.79 21.40
C THR A 144 -23.00 16.10 19.93
N GLU A 145 -22.60 15.19 19.03
CA GLU A 145 -23.00 15.04 17.60
C GLU A 145 -21.85 14.59 16.64
N GLN A 146 -20.76 14.00 17.15
CA GLN A 146 -19.73 13.37 16.27
C GLN A 146 -20.00 11.90 15.91
N ASP A 147 -20.98 11.25 16.54
CA ASP A 147 -21.19 9.80 16.38
C ASP A 147 -22.03 9.39 15.15
N GLU A 148 -22.74 10.32 14.49
CA GLU A 148 -23.65 9.95 13.38
C GLU A 148 -23.03 10.05 11.97
N GLN A 149 -21.85 10.68 11.79
CA GLN A 149 -21.23 10.82 10.46
C GLN A 149 -20.31 9.66 10.04
N HIS A 150 -20.08 8.67 10.91
CA HIS A 150 -19.19 7.53 10.62
C HIS A 150 -19.87 6.37 9.88
N ALA A 151 -21.19 6.41 9.67
CA ALA A 151 -21.97 5.28 9.14
C ALA A 151 -21.71 4.94 7.65
N ASP A 152 -20.97 5.77 6.91
CA ASP A 152 -20.86 5.65 5.45
C ASP A 152 -19.41 5.53 4.95
N ALA A 153 -18.47 5.16 5.83
CA ALA A 153 -17.09 4.85 5.47
C ALA A 153 -17.04 3.52 4.69
N LYS A 154 -16.55 3.54 3.44
CA LYS A 154 -16.35 2.31 2.67
C LYS A 154 -15.25 1.46 3.33
N PRO A 155 -15.41 0.13 3.42
CA PRO A 155 -14.34 -0.72 3.92
C PRO A 155 -13.21 -0.81 2.89
N MET A 156 -11.97 -0.71 3.37
CA MET A 156 -10.77 -1.08 2.64
C MET A 156 -10.38 -2.49 3.07
N THR A 157 -10.17 -3.40 2.13
CA THR A 157 -9.81 -4.78 2.45
C THR A 157 -8.30 -4.97 2.39
N ALA A 158 -7.75 -5.82 3.24
CA ALA A 158 -6.36 -6.22 3.24
C ALA A 158 -6.24 -7.73 3.46
N VAL A 159 -5.11 -8.28 3.05
CA VAL A 159 -4.71 -9.65 3.30
C VAL A 159 -3.43 -9.61 4.11
N GLU A 160 -3.49 -10.06 5.35
CA GLU A 160 -2.30 -10.28 6.17
C GLU A 160 -1.73 -11.65 5.84
N PHE A 161 -0.44 -11.71 5.48
CA PHE A 161 0.27 -12.97 5.36
C PHE A 161 0.95 -13.27 6.69
N ILE A 162 0.71 -14.48 7.15
CA ILE A 162 1.17 -14.96 8.44
C ILE A 162 2.01 -16.18 8.18
N GLN A 163 3.27 -16.10 8.63
CA GLN A 163 4.20 -17.21 8.58
C GLN A 163 4.45 -17.71 9.99
N GLU A 164 4.35 -19.02 10.15
CA GLU A 164 4.77 -19.69 11.38
C GLU A 164 6.27 -19.94 11.29
N GLU A 165 7.03 -19.41 12.26
CA GLU A 165 8.44 -19.77 12.39
C GLU A 165 8.61 -21.15 13.04
N LYS A 166 9.80 -21.74 12.87
CA LYS A 166 10.18 -23.10 13.30
C LYS A 166 9.84 -23.48 14.76
N TYR A 167 9.52 -22.51 15.61
CA TYR A 167 9.21 -22.70 17.04
C TYR A 167 7.75 -22.42 17.42
N GLY A 168 6.82 -22.34 16.45
CA GLY A 168 5.39 -22.13 16.73
C GLY A 168 5.03 -20.69 17.06
N ASN A 169 5.92 -19.74 16.74
CA ASN A 169 5.61 -18.32 16.82
C ASN A 169 4.96 -17.89 15.50
N THR A 170 3.77 -17.31 15.61
CA THR A 170 3.03 -16.72 14.50
C THR A 170 3.47 -15.27 14.34
N VAL A 171 4.06 -14.91 13.20
CA VAL A 171 4.44 -13.53 12.89
C VAL A 171 3.60 -13.06 11.71
N VAL A 172 2.96 -11.89 11.85
CA VAL A 172 2.43 -11.16 10.69
C VAL A 172 3.64 -10.63 9.95
N VAL A 173 4.04 -11.35 8.90
CA VAL A 173 5.20 -11.01 8.07
C VAL A 173 4.83 -9.99 7.00
N GLU A 174 3.54 -9.87 6.68
CA GLU A 174 3.09 -8.99 5.62
C GLU A 174 1.64 -8.56 5.79
N GLN A 175 1.32 -7.41 5.21
CA GLN A 175 -0.05 -7.00 4.96
C GLN A 175 -0.15 -6.36 3.58
N LEU A 176 -1.00 -6.91 2.72
CA LEU A 176 -1.23 -6.43 1.37
C LEU A 176 -2.67 -5.91 1.24
N PHE A 177 -2.79 -4.61 1.00
CA PHE A 177 -4.09 -3.99 0.82
C PHE A 177 -4.66 -4.28 -0.57
N THR A 178 -5.97 -4.44 -0.63
CA THR A 178 -6.76 -4.80 -1.80
C THR A 178 -7.88 -3.79 -1.97
N GLY A 179 -8.15 -3.34 -3.19
CA GLY A 179 -9.22 -2.38 -3.48
C GLY A 179 -8.78 -1.14 -4.24
N LYS A 180 -9.72 -0.22 -4.47
CA LYS A 180 -9.48 1.05 -5.16
C LYS A 180 -9.08 2.10 -4.14
N TRP A 181 -7.92 2.71 -4.37
CA TRP A 181 -7.44 3.84 -3.62
C TRP A 181 -7.88 5.12 -4.33
N SER A 182 -8.54 6.02 -3.59
CA SER A 182 -9.02 7.32 -4.06
C SER A 182 -7.95 8.39 -3.93
#